data_AF-Q2UJ37-F1
#
_entry.id   AF-Q2UJ37-F1
#
_cell.length_a   1.000
_cell.length_b   1.000
_cell.length_c   1.000
_cell.angle_alpha   90.00
_cell.angle_beta   90.00
_cell.angle_gamma   90.00
#
_symmetry.space_group_name_H-M   'P 1'
#
loop_
_entity.id
_entity.type
_entity.pdbx_description
1 polymer ?
#
loop_
_entity_poly.entity_id
_entity_poly.type
_entity_poly.pdbx_seq_one_letter_code
_entity_poly.pdbx_strand_id
1 'polypeptide(L)'
;MKIHEDTPIEIINRVDPGRSAFLRAWCVWQAGNSEDTLVIWDLDYQSWVEVLVDQCMFNADMQLLKFSFIRDGRILTGYVFCCTQWLCAIQAMLESDERRVQFEIITKEDYETKLEQAVP
;
A
#
# COMPACT_ATOMS: atom_id res chain seq x y z
N MET A 1 10.01 -2.00 13.79
CA MET A 1 9.41 -0.65 13.76
C MET A 1 7.94 -0.76 14.17
N LYS A 2 7.41 0.25 14.87
CA LYS A 2 5.99 0.33 15.23
C LYS A 2 5.28 1.40 14.40
N ILE A 3 3.98 1.23 14.17
CA ILE A 3 3.08 2.17 13.51
C ILE A 3 2.01 2.62 14.52
N HIS A 4 1.72 3.92 14.55
CA HIS A 4 0.66 4.49 15.40
C HIS A 4 -0.71 4.28 14.75
N GLU A 5 -1.75 4.09 15.56
CA GLU A 5 -3.12 3.80 15.09
C GLU A 5 -3.65 4.81 14.07
N ASP A 6 -3.40 6.09 14.34
CA ASP A 6 -3.83 7.21 13.51
C ASP A 6 -2.96 7.43 12.27
N THR A 7 -1.93 6.62 12.04
CA THR A 7 -1.06 6.77 10.86
C THR A 7 -1.91 6.68 9.60
N PRO A 8 -1.94 7.72 8.75
CA PRO A 8 -2.71 7.68 7.52
C PRO A 8 -2.19 6.62 6.55
N ILE A 9 -3.10 5.88 5.93
CA ILE A 9 -2.83 5.00 4.80
C ILE A 9 -3.70 5.47 3.64
N GLU A 10 -3.07 5.94 2.58
CA GLU A 10 -3.76 6.47 1.40
C GLU A 10 -3.75 5.44 0.27
N ILE A 11 -4.92 5.21 -0.34
CA ILE A 11 -5.07 4.35 -1.50
C ILE A 11 -5.67 5.20 -2.63
N ILE A 12 -4.85 5.49 -3.64
CA ILE A 12 -5.29 6.22 -4.83
C ILE A 12 -5.65 5.20 -5.90
N ASN A 13 -6.93 5.09 -6.23
CA ASN A 13 -7.36 4.22 -7.32
C ASN A 13 -7.22 4.95 -8.66
N ARG A 14 -6.21 4.59 -9.46
CA ARG A 14 -5.98 5.20 -10.78
C ARG A 14 -6.91 4.63 -11.87
N VAL A 15 -7.54 3.48 -11.61
CA VAL A 15 -8.49 2.84 -12.53
C VAL A 15 -9.89 3.42 -12.37
N ASP A 16 -10.34 3.62 -11.12
CA ASP A 16 -11.57 4.30 -10.77
C ASP A 16 -11.33 5.30 -9.62
N PRO A 17 -11.08 6.59 -9.93
CA PRO A 17 -10.77 7.60 -8.91
C PRO A 17 -11.86 7.77 -7.84
N GLY A 18 -13.13 7.46 -8.15
CA GLY A 18 -14.24 7.51 -7.19
C GLY A 18 -14.19 6.41 -6.13
N ARG A 19 -13.31 5.44 -6.30
CA ARG A 19 -13.05 4.30 -5.40
C ARG A 19 -11.67 4.40 -4.74
N SER A 20 -11.19 5.62 -4.49
CA SER A 20 -10.01 5.86 -3.65
C SER A 20 -10.40 5.81 -2.17
N ALA A 21 -9.46 5.47 -1.30
CA ALA A 21 -9.69 5.37 0.14
C ALA A 21 -8.61 6.10 0.94
N PHE A 22 -9.03 6.63 2.10
CA PHE A 22 -8.15 7.24 3.09
C PHE A 22 -8.44 6.61 4.43
N LEU A 23 -7.48 5.84 4.93
CA LEU A 23 -7.64 4.98 6.09
C LEU A 23 -6.71 5.42 7.23
N ARG A 24 -6.98 4.90 8.41
CA ARG A 24 -6.04 4.89 9.52
C ARG A 24 -5.43 3.51 9.66
N ALA A 25 -4.22 3.40 10.20
CA ALA A 25 -3.55 2.13 10.38
C ALA A 25 -4.35 1.13 11.23
N TRP A 26 -5.19 1.61 12.16
CA TRP A 26 -6.07 0.75 12.94
C TRP A 26 -7.08 -0.05 12.10
N CYS A 27 -7.42 0.43 10.90
CA CYS A 27 -8.32 -0.29 9.98
C CYS A 27 -7.75 -1.63 9.50
N VAL A 28 -6.45 -1.87 9.69
CA VAL A 28 -5.76 -3.11 9.30
C VAL A 28 -5.08 -3.79 10.49
N TRP A 29 -5.59 -3.55 11.70
CA TRP A 29 -5.24 -4.38 12.86
C TRP A 29 -6.05 -5.66 12.88
N GLN A 30 -5.55 -6.62 13.66
CA GLN A 30 -6.38 -7.76 14.07
C GLN A 30 -7.60 -7.28 14.86
N ALA A 31 -8.76 -7.87 14.59
CA ALA A 31 -10.01 -7.52 15.25
C ALA A 31 -9.90 -7.60 16.77
N GLY A 32 -10.35 -6.54 17.46
CA GLY A 32 -10.32 -6.44 18.92
C GLY A 32 -8.99 -5.94 19.50
N ASN A 33 -8.00 -5.60 18.67
CA ASN A 33 -6.82 -4.88 19.13
C ASN A 33 -7.17 -3.41 19.45
N SER A 34 -6.75 -2.95 20.63
CA SER A 34 -6.99 -1.59 21.13
C SER A 34 -5.70 -0.88 21.56
N GLU A 35 -4.55 -1.30 21.04
CA GLU A 35 -3.26 -0.66 21.33
C GLU A 35 -3.03 0.57 20.45
N ASP A 36 -2.58 1.69 21.03
CA ASP A 36 -2.27 2.92 20.28
C ASP A 36 -1.18 2.73 19.19
N THR A 37 -0.35 1.69 19.33
CA THR A 37 0.72 1.36 18.38
C THR A 37 0.86 -0.14 18.19
N LEU A 38 1.13 -0.57 16.96
CA LEU A 38 1.38 -1.98 16.64
C LEU A 38 2.74 -2.16 15.96
N VAL A 39 3.36 -3.33 16.10
CA VAL A 39 4.53 -3.67 15.27
C VAL A 39 4.04 -3.82 13.83
N ILE A 40 4.76 -3.24 12.86
CA ILE A 40 4.35 -3.30 11.44
C ILE A 40 4.10 -4.75 10.99
N TRP A 41 4.95 -5.67 11.43
CA TRP A 41 4.84 -7.10 11.08
C TRP A 41 3.62 -7.83 11.67
N ASP A 42 2.91 -7.20 12.60
CA ASP A 42 1.67 -7.73 13.18
C ASP A 42 0.41 -7.13 12.52
N LEU A 43 0.56 -6.25 11.52
CA LEU A 43 -0.56 -5.76 10.72
C LEU A 43 -1.23 -6.92 9.98
N ASP A 44 -2.56 -6.90 9.96
CA ASP A 44 -3.34 -7.97 9.39
C ASP A 44 -3.52 -7.81 7.87
N TYR A 45 -2.85 -8.69 7.13
CA TYR A 45 -2.92 -8.67 5.66
C TYR A 45 -4.30 -9.05 5.14
N GLN A 46 -5.07 -9.87 5.87
CA GLN A 46 -6.42 -10.21 5.44
C GLN A 46 -7.34 -8.99 5.50
N SER A 47 -7.36 -8.28 6.64
CA SER A 47 -8.09 -7.00 6.78
C SER A 47 -7.69 -5.99 5.71
N TRP A 48 -6.40 -5.89 5.37
CA TRP A 48 -5.93 -5.06 4.27
C TRP A 48 -6.56 -5.43 2.92
N VAL A 49 -6.57 -6.71 2.57
CA VAL A 49 -7.17 -7.19 1.31
C VAL A 49 -8.68 -6.94 1.29
N GLU A 50 -9.38 -7.19 2.40
CA GLU A 50 -10.82 -6.92 2.53
C GLU A 50 -11.13 -5.43 2.29
N VAL A 51 -10.35 -4.52 2.91
CA VAL A 51 -10.53 -3.08 2.70
C VAL A 51 -10.31 -2.67 1.23
N LEU A 52 -9.33 -3.25 0.54
CA LEU A 52 -9.10 -2.97 -0.88
C LEU A 52 -10.27 -3.42 -1.74
N VAL A 53 -10.81 -4.62 -1.49
CA VAL A 53 -11.94 -5.17 -2.25
C VAL A 53 -13.19 -4.33 -1.98
N ASP A 54 -13.51 -4.06 -0.72
CA ASP A 54 -14.77 -3.45 -0.33
C ASP A 54 -14.82 -1.95 -0.64
N GLN A 55 -13.74 -1.21 -0.33
CA GLN A 55 -13.72 0.23 -0.52
C GLN A 55 -13.25 0.63 -1.92
N CYS A 56 -12.25 -0.09 -2.44
CA CYS A 56 -11.59 0.30 -3.68
C CYS A 56 -12.01 -0.52 -4.91
N MET A 57 -12.87 -1.53 -4.74
CA MET A 57 -13.22 -2.51 -5.79
C MET A 57 -11.97 -3.14 -6.43
N PHE A 58 -10.95 -3.40 -5.61
CA PHE A 58 -9.70 -3.96 -6.08
C PHE A 58 -9.90 -5.38 -6.62
N ASN A 59 -9.34 -5.65 -7.80
CA ASN A 59 -9.34 -6.97 -8.42
C ASN A 59 -7.90 -7.44 -8.69
N ALA A 60 -7.43 -8.39 -7.88
CA ALA A 60 -6.07 -8.93 -7.96
C ALA A 60 -5.76 -9.64 -9.29
N ASP A 61 -6.76 -10.05 -10.07
CA ASP A 61 -6.55 -10.65 -11.40
C ASP A 61 -6.18 -9.60 -12.45
N MET A 62 -6.69 -8.37 -12.31
CA MET A 62 -6.57 -7.31 -13.32
C MET A 62 -5.69 -6.14 -12.88
N GLN A 63 -5.46 -5.99 -11.57
CA GLN A 63 -4.85 -4.81 -10.99
C GLN A 63 -3.67 -5.16 -10.10
N LEU A 64 -2.84 -4.15 -9.85
CA LEU A 64 -1.69 -4.22 -8.95
C LEU A 64 -1.69 -3.02 -8.02
N LEU A 65 -1.06 -3.21 -6.86
CA LEU A 65 -0.70 -2.12 -5.98
C LEU A 65 0.72 -1.66 -6.30
N LYS A 66 0.87 -0.37 -6.54
CA LYS A 66 2.12 0.34 -6.70
C LYS A 66 2.36 1.23 -5.48
N PHE A 67 3.61 1.37 -5.06
CA PHE A 67 4.02 2.38 -4.09
C PHE A 67 5.21 3.17 -4.64
N SER A 68 5.35 4.41 -4.19
CA SER A 68 6.54 5.22 -4.49
C SER A 68 6.82 6.19 -3.36
N PHE A 69 8.10 6.43 -3.08
CA PHE A 69 8.55 7.37 -2.05
C PHE A 69 9.93 7.94 -2.38
N ILE A 70 10.29 9.05 -1.75
CA ILE A 70 11.60 9.68 -1.86
C ILE A 70 12.52 9.21 -0.73
N ARG A 71 13.71 8.72 -1.10
CA ARG A 71 14.80 8.40 -0.18
C ARG A 71 16.12 8.85 -0.76
N ASP A 72 16.90 9.58 0.02
CA ASP A 72 18.20 10.12 -0.40
C ASP A 72 18.10 10.94 -1.70
N GLY A 73 17.01 11.70 -1.86
CA GLY A 73 16.73 12.53 -3.03
C GLY A 73 16.35 11.75 -4.31
N ARG A 74 16.09 10.44 -4.22
CA ARG A 74 15.67 9.60 -5.36
C ARG A 74 14.26 9.07 -5.14
N ILE A 75 13.48 9.04 -6.22
CA ILE A 75 12.16 8.39 -6.23
C ILE A 75 12.38 6.89 -6.39
N LEU A 76 11.96 6.12 -5.40
CA LEU A 76 11.89 4.67 -5.46
C LEU A 76 10.45 4.26 -5.76
N THR A 77 10.27 3.27 -6.63
CA THR A 77 8.96 2.73 -6.99
C THR A 77 9.01 1.22 -6.90
N GLY A 78 7.94 0.62 -6.38
CA GLY A 78 7.78 -0.82 -6.30
C GLY A 78 6.33 -1.25 -6.38
N TYR A 79 6.12 -2.56 -6.35
CA TYR A 79 4.83 -3.21 -6.49
C TYR A 79 4.63 -4.24 -5.40
N VAL A 80 3.38 -4.44 -4.97
CA VAL A 80 3.02 -5.41 -3.93
C VAL A 80 2.32 -6.60 -4.57
N PHE A 81 2.93 -7.77 -4.40
CA PHE A 81 2.40 -9.07 -4.84
C PHE A 81 2.11 -10.01 -3.66
N CYS A 82 2.59 -9.70 -2.46
CA CYS A 82 2.37 -10.51 -1.26
C CYS A 82 2.45 -9.70 0.05
N CYS A 83 2.03 -10.33 1.15
CA CYS A 83 2.07 -9.76 2.50
C CYS A 83 3.46 -9.21 2.88
N THR A 84 4.53 -9.99 2.66
CA THR A 84 5.89 -9.54 3.00
C THR A 84 6.27 -8.26 2.28
N GLN A 85 5.91 -8.12 0.99
CA GLN A 85 6.21 -6.91 0.23
C GLN A 85 5.37 -5.72 0.69
N TRP A 86 4.11 -5.94 1.05
CA TRP A 86 3.25 -4.92 1.64
C TRP A 86 3.85 -4.36 2.95
N LEU A 87 4.23 -5.25 3.87
CA LEU A 87 4.85 -4.88 5.15
C LEU A 87 6.17 -4.13 4.95
N CYS A 88 7.03 -4.63 4.07
CA CYS A 88 8.28 -3.96 3.71
C CYS A 88 8.03 -2.57 3.09
N ALA A 89 7.02 -2.43 2.23
CA ALA A 89 6.67 -1.16 1.60
C ALA A 89 6.21 -0.13 2.64
N ILE A 90 5.34 -0.52 3.58
CA ILE A 90 4.92 0.35 4.70
C ILE A 90 6.13 0.79 5.51
N GLN A 91 7.00 -0.15 5.92
CA GLN A 91 8.19 0.18 6.68
C GLN A 91 9.10 1.15 5.92
N ALA A 92 9.38 0.90 4.64
CA ALA A 92 10.24 1.75 3.82
C ALA A 92 9.65 3.16 3.61
N MET A 93 8.33 3.27 3.41
CA MET A 93 7.64 4.55 3.29
C MET A 93 7.67 5.36 4.59
N LEU A 94 7.54 4.70 5.75
CA LEU A 94 7.64 5.39 7.05
C LEU A 94 9.07 5.81 7.40
N GLU A 95 10.08 5.08 6.89
CA GLU A 95 11.50 5.44 7.00
C GLU A 95 11.95 6.48 5.95
N SER A 96 11.11 6.79 4.96
CA SER A 96 11.41 7.72 3.87
C SER A 96 11.44 9.18 4.32
N ASP A 97 11.90 10.08 3.43
CA ASP A 97 11.91 11.52 3.66
C ASP A 97 10.47 12.07 3.82
N GLU A 98 9.49 11.46 3.16
CA GLU A 98 8.09 11.87 3.15
C GLU A 98 7.28 11.34 4.35
N ARG A 99 7.73 10.22 4.95
CA ARG A 99 7.05 9.54 6.08
C ARG A 99 5.55 9.30 5.87
N ARG A 100 5.15 9.06 4.64
CA ARG A 100 3.74 8.92 4.22
C ARG A 100 3.51 7.56 3.60
N VAL A 101 2.47 6.86 4.05
CA VAL A 101 2.07 5.56 3.49
C VAL A 101 1.03 5.79 2.42
N GLN A 102 1.40 5.54 1.16
CA GLN A 102 0.50 5.70 0.01
C GLN A 102 0.68 4.55 -0.98
N PHE A 103 -0.43 3.97 -1.40
CA PHE A 103 -0.50 3.00 -2.48
C PHE A 103 -1.35 3.54 -3.63
N GLU A 104 -1.05 3.08 -4.83
CA GLU A 104 -1.82 3.35 -6.04
C GLU A 104 -2.32 2.01 -6.61
N ILE A 105 -3.62 1.92 -6.90
CA ILE A 105 -4.17 0.82 -7.69
C ILE A 105 -4.03 1.18 -9.16
N ILE A 106 -3.35 0.32 -9.92
CA ILE A 106 -3.16 0.46 -11.37
C ILE A 106 -3.59 -0.82 -12.09
N THR A 107 -3.73 -0.78 -13.41
CA THR A 107 -3.94 -2.01 -14.19
C THR A 107 -2.63 -2.82 -14.31
N LYS A 108 -2.74 -4.12 -14.52
CA LYS A 108 -1.57 -4.97 -14.87
C LYS A 108 -0.98 -4.60 -16.23
N GLU A 109 -1.82 -4.18 -17.17
CA GLU A 109 -1.39 -3.70 -18.50
C GLU A 109 -0.47 -2.47 -18.39
N ASP A 110 -0.78 -1.52 -17.50
CA ASP A 110 0.07 -0.35 -17.22
C ASP A 110 1.46 -0.75 -16.68
N TYR A 111 1.53 -1.86 -15.95
CA TYR A 111 2.80 -2.42 -15.46
C TYR A 111 3.57 -3.14 -16.56
N GLU A 112 2.90 -3.98 -17.34
CA GLU A 112 3.49 -4.76 -18.44
C GLU A 112 4.10 -3.85 -19.51
N THR A 113 3.39 -2.79 -19.88
CA THR A 113 3.88 -1.79 -20.85
C THR A 113 5.19 -1.14 -20.39
N LYS A 114 5.38 -0.96 -19.08
CA LYS A 114 6.64 -0.43 -18.51
C LYS A 114 7.76 -1.45 -18.49
N LEU A 115 7.44 -2.74 -18.34
CA LEU A 115 8.43 -3.80 -18.47
C LEU A 115 8.97 -3.89 -19.91
N GLU A 116 8.09 -3.81 -20.91
CA GLU A 116 8.49 -3.85 -22.32
C GLU A 116 9.42 -2.71 -22.69
N GLN A 117 9.17 -1.50 -22.17
CA GLN A 117 10.06 -0.34 -22.38
C GLN A 117 11.45 -0.49 -21.72
N ALA A 118 11.60 -1.41 -20.77
CA ALA A 118 12.85 -1.66 -20.05
C ALA A 118 13.69 -2.80 -20.66
N VAL A 119 13.19 -3.51 -21.67
CA VAL A 119 13.93 -4.54 -22.41
C VAL A 119 14.64 -3.88 -23.60
N PRO A 120 15.99 -3.89 -23.67
CA PRO A 120 16.77 -3.31 -24.78
C PRO A 120 16.53 -3.97 -26.14
#